data_AF-A0A3N5QMM3-F1
#
_entry.id   AF-A0A3N5QMM3-F1
#
_cell.length_a   1.000
_cell.length_b   1.000
_cell.length_c   1.000
_cell.angle_alpha   90.00
_cell.angle_beta   90.00
_cell.angle_gamma   90.00
#
_symmetry.space_group_name_H-M   'P 1'
#
loop_
_entity.id
_entity.type
_entity.pdbx_description
1 polymer ?
#
loop_
_entity_poly.entity_id
_entity_poly.type
_entity_poly.pdbx_seq_one_letter_code
_entity_poly.pdbx_strand_id
1 'polypeptide(L)' 'MNVKNVSATIKPEIVERIDELVRQGQYRNRSHAIEEGLKRLITAQTQ' A
#
# COMPACT_ATOMS: atom_id res chain seq x y z
N MET A 1 -3.79 18.23 -6.14
CA MET A 1 -2.85 17.12 -5.88
C MET A 1 -2.58 16.41 -7.20
N ASN A 2 -1.31 16.19 -7.55
CA ASN A 2 -0.93 15.45 -8.77
C ASN A 2 -0.81 13.96 -8.43
N VAL A 3 -1.92 13.22 -8.54
CA VAL A 3 -1.95 11.77 -8.25
C VAL A 3 -1.62 11.01 -9.53
N LYS A 4 -0.72 10.02 -9.45
CA LYS A 4 -0.40 9.13 -10.57
C LYS A 4 -0.97 7.74 -10.31
N ASN A 5 -1.52 7.12 -11.35
CA ASN A 5 -1.96 5.73 -11.30
C ASN A 5 -0.77 4.80 -11.57
N VAL A 6 -0.64 3.77 -10.72
CA VAL A 6 0.35 2.70 -10.88
C VAL A 6 -0.38 1.37 -10.86
N SER A 7 -0.15 0.53 -11.86
CA SER A 7 -0.63 -0.85 -11.91
C SER A 7 0.54 -1.81 -11.70
N ALA A 8 0.32 -2.85 -10.90
CA ALA A 8 1.32 -3.89 -10.64
C ALA A 8 0.63 -5.25 -10.50
N THR A 9 1.29 -6.30 -10.99
CA THR A 9 0.90 -7.68 -10.74
C THR A 9 1.65 -8.18 -9.51
N ILE A 10 0.91 -8.56 -8.47
CA ILE A 10 1.47 -9.09 -7.22
C ILE A 10 0.76 -10.38 -6.83
N LYS A 11 1.36 -11.13 -5.91
CA LYS A 11 0.77 -12.39 -5.43
C LYS A 11 -0.59 -12.14 -4.77
N PRO A 12 -1.58 -13.02 -4.96
CA PRO A 12 -2.93 -12.85 -4.42
C PRO A 12 -2.94 -12.75 -2.89
N GLU A 13 -2.11 -13.55 -2.21
CA GLU A 13 -1.96 -13.53 -0.75
C GLU A 13 -1.62 -12.13 -0.18
N ILE A 14 -0.88 -11.31 -0.95
CA ILE A 14 -0.53 -9.95 -0.55
C ILE A 14 -1.75 -9.04 -0.66
N VAL A 15 -2.54 -9.19 -1.72
CA VAL A 15 -3.79 -8.42 -1.91
C VAL A 15 -4.78 -8.76 -0.81
N GLU A 16 -4.93 -10.05 -0.49
CA GLU A 16 -5.80 -10.52 0.59
C GLU A 16 -5.37 -9.91 1.92
N ARG A 17 -4.07 -9.90 2.22
CA ARG A 17 -3.55 -9.28 3.44
C ARG A 17 -3.84 -7.78 3.48
N ILE A 18 -3.66 -7.05 2.38
CA ILE A 18 -3.99 -5.63 2.31
C ILE A 18 -5.49 -5.40 2.55
N ASP A 19 -6.35 -6.24 1.96
CA ASP A 19 -7.80 -6.15 2.15
C ASP A 19 -8.22 -6.35 3.60
N GLU A 20 -7.59 -7.28 4.32
CA GLU A 20 -7.82 -7.46 5.75
C GLU A 20 -7.50 -6.18 6.52
N LEU A 21 -6.37 -5.53 6.25
CA LEU A 21 -5.94 -4.31 6.94
C LEU A 21 -6.87 -3.13 6.63
N VAL A 22 -7.38 -3.04 5.40
CA VAL A 22 -8.41 -2.06 5.02
C VAL A 22 -9.72 -2.33 5.76
N ARG A 23 -10.18 -3.58 5.83
CA ARG A 23 -11.40 -3.97 6.58
C ARG A 23 -11.30 -3.68 8.07
N GLN A 24 -10.10 -3.83 8.64
CA GLN A 24 -9.82 -3.48 10.04
C GLN A 24 -9.76 -1.96 10.29
N GLY A 25 -9.90 -1.13 9.26
CA GLY A 25 -9.87 0.33 9.37
C GLY A 25 -8.47 0.91 9.51
N GLN A 26 -7.39 0.11 9.34
CA GLN A 26 -6.02 0.62 9.39
C GLN A 26 -5.70 1.51 8.19
N TYR A 27 -6.35 1.26 7.04
CA TYR A 27 -6.18 2.05 5.82
C TYR A 27 -7.51 2.39 5.17
N ARG A 28 -7.56 3.56 4.52
CA ARG A 28 -8.75 4.05 3.81
C ARG A 28 -9.14 3.20 2.61
N ASN A 29 -8.15 2.66 1.89
CA ASN A 29 -8.30 1.78 0.74
C ASN A 29 -6.96 1.09 0.43
N ARG A 30 -6.94 0.22 -0.58
CA ARG A 30 -5.72 -0.48 -1.03
C ARG A 30 -4.60 0.49 -1.43
N SER A 31 -4.91 1.53 -2.18
CA SER A 31 -3.90 2.51 -2.64
C SER A 31 -3.23 3.22 -1.46
N HIS A 32 -4.00 3.59 -0.44
CA HIS A 32 -3.48 4.19 0.80
C HIS A 32 -2.56 3.24 1.56
N ALA A 33 -2.90 1.95 1.62
CA ALA A 33 -2.05 0.94 2.25
C ALA A 33 -0.70 0.79 1.51
N ILE A 34 -0.75 0.75 0.17
CA ILE A 34 0.46 0.68 -0.67
C ILE A 34 1.29 1.95 -0.54
N GLU A 35 0.68 3.13 -0.55
CA GLU A 35 1.36 4.43 -0.40
C GLU A 35 2.14 4.49 0.92
N GLU A 36 1.50 4.14 2.04
CA GLU A 36 2.14 4.12 3.36
C GLU A 36 3.27 3.10 3.43
N GLY A 37 3.09 1.93 2.83
CA GLY A 37 4.14 0.91 2.72
C GLY A 37 5.37 1.40 1.94
N LEU A 38 5.14 2.01 0.77
CA LEU A 38 6.21 2.57 -0.06
C LEU A 38 6.95 3.70 0.66
N LYS A 39 6.23 4.58 1.35
CA LYS A 39 6.83 5.68 2.12
C LYS A 39 7.78 5.17 3.21
N ARG A 40 7.38 4.11 3.93
CA ARG A 40 8.24 3.47 4.95
C ARG A 40 9.49 2.86 4.33
N LEU A 41 9.35 2.17 3.20
CA LEU A 41 10.48 1.56 2.50
C LEU A 41 11.50 2.60 2.01
N ILE A 42 11.03 3.68 1.38
CA ILE A 42 11.91 4.77 0.92
C ILE A 42 12.64 5.42 2.10
N THR A 43 11.92 5.68 3.20
CA THR A 43 12.49 6.30 4.41
C THR A 43 13.52 5.39 5.09
N ALA A 44 13.32 4.07 5.07
CA ALA A 44 14.26 3.10 5.64
C ALA A 44 15.54 2.93 4.80
N GLN A 45 15.49 3.16 3.49
CA GLN A 45 16.68 3.10 2.61
C GLN A 45 17.53 4.37 2.63
N THR A 46 16.98 5.48 3.12
CA THR A 46 17.66 6.78 3.12
C THR A 46 18.40 7.05 4.45
N GLN A 47 18.34 6.12 5.41
CA GLN A 47 19.05 6.14 6.69
C GLN A 47 20.18 5.12 6.67
#